data_AF-M1E2A2-F1
#
_entry.id   AF-M1E2A2-F1
#
_cell.length_a   1.000
_cell.length_b   1.000
_cell.length_c   1.000
_cell.angle_alpha   90.00
_cell.angle_beta   90.00
_cell.angle_gamma   90.00
#
_symmetry.space_group_name_H-M   'P 1'
#
loop_
_entity.id
_entity.type
_entity.pdbx_description
1 polymer ?
#
loop_
_entity_poly.entity_id
_entity_poly.type
_entity_poly.pdbx_seq_one_letter_code
_entity_poly.pdbx_strand_id
1 'polypeptide(L)' 'LGQNPTEAELQDMINEVDADGNGTIDFPEFLTMMARKMKDSDTEEEIREAFRVFDKDGNGFISA' A
#
# COMPACT_ATOMS: atom_id res chain seq x y z
N LEU A 1 7.49 6.84 -13.03
CA LEU A 1 8.35 6.75 -11.83
C LEU A 1 9.10 8.07 -11.73
N GLY A 2 8.51 9.05 -11.03
CA GLY A 2 8.96 10.45 -10.99
C GLY A 2 9.13 10.94 -9.56
N GLN A 3 9.60 10.07 -8.67
CA GLN A 3 9.88 10.39 -7.29
C GLN A 3 11.38 10.32 -7.05
N ASN A 4 11.91 11.32 -6.35
CA ASN A 4 13.31 11.41 -5.94
C ASN A 4 13.37 11.38 -4.41
N PRO A 5 13.13 10.22 -3.78
CA PRO A 5 13.30 10.08 -2.35
C PRO A 5 14.76 10.36 -1.97
N THR A 6 14.94 10.90 -0.78
CA THR A 6 16.24 11.06 -0.15
C THR A 6 16.78 9.70 0.31
N GLU A 7 18.09 9.61 0.52
CA GLU A 7 18.72 8.40 1.06
C GLU A 7 18.12 8.01 2.42
N ALA A 8 17.74 8.99 3.24
CA ALA A 8 17.07 8.74 4.51
C ALA A 8 15.69 8.12 4.32
N GLU A 9 14.89 8.62 3.38
CA GLU A 9 13.59 8.03 3.04
C GLU A 9 13.74 6.62 2.46
N LEU A 10 14.77 6.38 1.62
CA LEU A 10 15.07 5.04 1.13
C LEU A 10 15.47 4.10 2.26
N GLN A 11 16.32 4.56 3.18
CA GLN A 11 16.76 3.76 4.31
C GLN A 11 15.60 3.47 5.27
N ASP A 12 14.71 4.43 5.51
CA ASP A 12 13.51 4.23 6.32
C ASP A 12 12.57 3.21 5.66
N MET A 13 12.38 3.29 4.34
CA MET A 13 11.61 2.29 3.59
C MET A 13 12.21 0.89 3.67
N ILE A 14 13.55 0.77 3.67
CA ILE A 14 14.24 -0.51 3.82
C ILE A 14 14.08 -1.02 5.26
N ASN A 15 14.32 -0.18 6.26
CA ASN A 15 14.24 -0.53 7.68
C ASN A 15 12.84 -1.01 8.11
N GLU A 16 11.78 -0.61 7.40
CA GLU A 16 10.42 -1.08 7.68
C GLU A 16 10.18 -2.56 7.30
N VAL A 17 10.99 -3.11 6.39
CA VAL A 17 10.80 -4.45 5.83
C VAL A 17 12.01 -5.38 5.98
N ASP A 18 13.19 -4.80 6.23
CA ASP A 18 14.46 -5.49 6.51
C ASP A 18 14.36 -6.19 7.87
N ALA A 19 14.06 -7.48 7.81
CA ALA A 19 13.84 -8.31 8.99
C ALA A 19 15.14 -8.88 9.53
N ASP A 20 16.17 -9.01 8.68
CA ASP A 20 17.47 -9.54 9.05
C ASP A 20 18.50 -8.46 9.43
N GLY A 21 18.19 -7.20 9.15
CA GLY A 21 18.99 -6.02 9.48
C GLY A 21 20.24 -5.88 8.61
N ASN A 22 20.24 -6.47 7.41
CA ASN A 22 21.39 -6.44 6.51
C ASN A 22 21.49 -5.13 5.69
N GLY A 23 20.48 -4.25 5.80
CA GLY A 23 20.41 -2.95 5.11
C GLY A 23 20.03 -3.04 3.64
N THR A 24 19.57 -4.21 3.18
CA THR A 24 19.10 -4.48 1.81
C THR A 24 17.77 -5.21 1.87
N ILE A 25 17.02 -5.21 0.77
CA ILE A 25 15.77 -5.97 0.67
C ILE A 25 16.07 -7.25 -0.09
N ASP A 26 16.00 -8.37 0.60
CA ASP A 26 16.13 -9.67 -0.02
C ASP A 26 14.82 -10.09 -0.74
N PHE A 27 14.87 -11.18 -1.51
CA PHE A 27 13.70 -11.62 -2.26
C PHE A 27 12.50 -12.00 -1.37
N PRO A 28 12.67 -12.75 -0.26
CA PRO A 28 11.62 -12.97 0.74
C PRO A 28 11.00 -11.70 1.34
N GLU A 29 11.82 -10.70 1.67
CA GLU A 29 11.39 -9.41 2.23
C GLU A 29 10.63 -8.60 1.18
N PHE A 30 11.09 -8.61 -0.08
CA PHE A 30 10.36 -8.01 -1.20
C PHE A 30 8.98 -8.64 -1.39
N LEU A 31 8.87 -9.96 -1.29
CA LEU A 31 7.58 -10.65 -1.38
C LEU A 31 6.66 -10.27 -0.21
N THR A 32 7.21 -10.18 1.00
CA THR A 32 6.46 -9.77 2.20
C THR A 32 5.98 -8.33 2.08
N MET A 33 6.84 -7.43 1.61
CA MET A 33 6.50 -6.04 1.30
C MET A 33 5.38 -5.96 0.26
N MET A 34 5.51 -6.68 -0.85
CA MET A 34 4.50 -6.67 -1.91
C MET A 34 3.18 -7.29 -1.47
N ALA A 35 3.21 -8.36 -0.68
CA ALA A 35 2.00 -8.98 -0.12
C ALA A 35 1.28 -8.04 0.85
N ARG A 36 2.03 -7.31 1.68
CA ARG A 36 1.49 -6.30 2.61
C ARG A 36 0.92 -5.11 1.85
N LYS A 37 1.65 -4.62 0.84
CA LYS A 37 1.21 -3.51 -0.01
C LYS A 37 -0.02 -3.85 -0.86
N MET A 38 -0.13 -5.07 -1.36
CA MET A 38 -1.35 -5.55 -2.03
C MET A 38 -2.52 -5.60 -1.06
N LYS A 39 -2.30 -6.07 0.17
CA LYS A 39 -3.32 -6.06 1.22
C LYS A 39 -3.78 -4.65 1.60
N ASP A 40 -2.88 -3.67 1.51
CA ASP A 40 -3.18 -2.25 1.77
C ASP A 40 -3.75 -1.52 0.54
N SER A 41 -3.52 -2.03 -0.68
CA SER A 41 -4.14 -1.49 -1.92
C SER A 41 -5.56 -2.03 -2.12
N ASP A 42 -5.91 -3.13 -1.45
CA ASP A 42 -7.30 -3.52 -1.22
C ASP A 42 -7.80 -2.93 0.12
N THR A 43 -7.31 -1.74 0.51
CA THR A 43 -7.82 -1.10 1.72
C THR A 43 -9.30 -0.89 1.58
N GLU A 44 -10.01 -1.17 2.67
CA GLU A 44 -11.42 -0.89 2.80
C GLU A 44 -11.75 0.56 2.39
N GLU A 45 -10.81 1.49 2.55
CA GLU A 45 -10.92 2.87 2.10
C GLU A 45 -11.01 3.01 0.58
N GLU A 46 -10.14 2.35 -0.20
CA GLU A 46 -10.18 2.43 -1.68
C GLU A 46 -11.46 1.78 -2.22
N ILE A 47 -11.91 0.67 -1.61
CA ILE A 47 -13.18 0.01 -1.94
C ILE A 47 -14.38 0.90 -1.55
N ARG A 48 -14.34 1.58 -0.40
CA ARG A 48 -15.39 2.52 0.03
C ARG A 48 -15.44 3.76 -0.86
N GLU A 49 -14.29 4.28 -1.30
CA GLU A 49 -14.23 5.40 -2.23
C GLU A 49 -14.78 5.01 -3.59
N ALA A 50 -14.38 3.85 -4.12
CA ALA A 50 -14.94 3.31 -5.34
C ALA A 50 -16.46 3.10 -5.23
N PHE A 51 -16.96 2.60 -4.09
CA PHE A 51 -18.39 2.42 -3.83
C PHE A 51 -19.15 3.76 -3.81
N ARG A 52 -18.58 4.80 -3.19
CA ARG A 52 -19.14 6.17 -3.18
C ARG A 52 -19.25 6.80 -4.57
N VAL A 53 -18.46 6.36 -5.55
CA VAL A 53 -18.61 6.83 -6.94
C VAL A 53 -19.99 6.46 -7.49
N PHE A 54 -20.52 5.30 -7.08
CA PHE A 54 -21.80 4.75 -7.55
C PHE A 54 -22.98 5.06 -6.61
N ASP A 55 -22.75 5.10 -5.30
CA ASP A 55 -23.73 5.51 -4.29
C ASP A 55 -23.89 7.05 -4.27
N LYS A 56 -24.70 7.59 -5.20
CA LYS A 56 -24.89 9.05 -5.37
C LYS A 56 -25.72 9.70 -4.27
N ASP A 57 -26.60 8.95 -3.61
CA ASP A 57 -27.46 9.47 -2.54
C ASP A 57 -26.88 9.22 -1.15
N GLY A 58 -25.78 8.47 -1.05
CA GLY A 58 -25.03 8.24 0.18
C GLY A 58 -25.79 7.36 1.17
N ASN A 59 -26.74 6.56 0.67
CA ASN A 59 -27.59 5.71 1.49
C ASN A 59 -26.89 4.39 1.87
N GLY A 60 -25.70 4.12 1.31
CA GLY A 60 -24.92 2.90 1.52
C GLY A 60 -25.28 1.75 0.58
N PHE A 61 -26.11 1.97 -0.43
CA PHE A 61 -26.60 0.95 -1.37
C PHE A 61 -26.50 1.47 -2.81
N ILE A 62 -25.83 0.70 -3.67
CA ILE A 62 -25.87 0.94 -5.12
C ILE A 62 -27.18 0.35 -5.65
N SER A 63 -28.08 1.22 -6.09
CA SER A 63 -29.32 0.83 -6.76
C SER A 63 -29.08 0.62 -8.26
N ALA A 64 -29.84 -0.31 -8.86
CA ALA A 64 -29.73 -0.71 -10.27
C ALA A 64 -30.37 0.29 -11.23
#